data_AF-U6DM69-F1
#
_entry.id   AF-U6DM69-F1
#
_cell.length_a   1.000
_cell.length_b   1.000
_cell.length_c   1.000
_cell.angle_alpha   90.00
_cell.angle_beta   90.00
_cell.angle_gamma   90.00
#
_symmetry.space_group_name_H-M   'P 1'
#
loop_
_entity.id
_entity.type
_entity.pdbx_description
1 polymer ?
#
loop_
_entity_poly.entity_id
_entity_poly.type
_entity_poly.pdbx_seq_one_letter_code
_entity_poly.pdbx_strand_id
1 'polypeptide(L)'
;KQQAHDLLINKPDGTFLLRFSDSEIGGITIAWKFDSPDRNLWNLKPFTTRDFSIRSLADRLGDLSYLIYVFPDRPKDEVFSKYYTPVLAKAVDGYVKPQIKQ
;
A
#
# COMPACT_ATOMS: atom_id res chain seq x y z
N LYS A 1 13.88 -9.54 -5.05
CA LYS A 1 12.57 -10.26 -4.98
C LYS A 1 12.55 -11.40 -3.95
N GLN A 2 13.53 -12.31 -3.92
CA GLN A 2 13.60 -13.44 -2.98
C GLN A 2 13.53 -13.02 -1.49
N GLN A 3 14.28 -11.97 -1.11
CA GLN A 3 14.31 -11.48 0.29
C GLN A 3 12.92 -11.12 0.84
N ALA A 4 12.08 -10.44 0.05
CA ALA A 4 10.74 -10.08 0.49
C ALA A 4 9.87 -11.31 0.71
N HIS A 5 10.08 -12.36 -0.09
CA HIS A 5 9.40 -13.62 0.06
C HIS A 5 9.79 -14.34 1.35
N ASP A 6 11.08 -14.43 1.63
CA ASP A 6 11.57 -15.12 2.82
C ASP A 6 11.18 -14.39 4.12
N LEU A 7 11.04 -13.06 4.08
CA LEU A 7 10.56 -12.27 5.21
C LEU A 7 9.05 -12.40 5.45
N LEU A 8 8.27 -12.60 4.39
CA LEU A 8 6.80 -12.65 4.46
C LEU A 8 6.25 -14.08 4.56
N ILE A 9 6.99 -15.12 4.15
CA ILE A 9 6.47 -16.50 4.15
C ILE A 9 6.06 -16.98 5.55
N ASN A 10 6.81 -16.58 6.58
CA ASN A 10 6.55 -16.93 7.98
C ASN A 10 5.67 -15.91 8.73
N LYS A 11 5.08 -14.94 8.02
CA LYS A 11 4.25 -13.89 8.61
C LYS A 11 2.75 -14.15 8.40
N PRO A 12 1.87 -13.52 9.19
CA PRO A 12 0.42 -13.66 9.01
C PRO A 12 -0.04 -13.03 7.68
N ASP A 13 -1.21 -13.45 7.21
CA ASP A 13 -1.80 -12.99 5.97
C ASP A 13 -2.14 -11.50 6.03
N GLY A 14 -1.97 -10.81 4.91
CA GLY A 14 -2.10 -9.35 4.87
C GLY A 14 -0.86 -8.60 5.40
N THR A 15 0.22 -9.32 5.76
CA THR A 15 1.51 -8.68 6.04
C THR A 15 2.16 -8.21 4.75
N PHE A 16 2.64 -6.97 4.74
CA PHE A 16 3.31 -6.36 3.61
C PHE A 16 4.56 -5.60 3.99
N LEU A 17 5.41 -5.37 2.99
CA LEU A 17 6.60 -4.55 3.10
C LEU A 17 6.78 -3.70 1.85
N LEU A 18 7.44 -2.57 2.05
CA LEU A 18 7.84 -1.67 0.97
C LEU A 18 9.30 -1.91 0.65
N ARG A 19 9.63 -1.93 -0.64
CA ARG A 19 11.00 -2.01 -1.13
C ARG A 19 11.17 -1.16 -2.37
N PHE A 20 12.40 -0.74 -2.65
CA PHE A 20 12.70 -0.11 -3.92
C PHE A 20 12.55 -1.12 -5.05
N SER A 21 12.09 -0.62 -6.19
CA SER A 21 12.04 -1.37 -7.43
C SER A 21 13.43 -1.43 -8.03
N ASP A 22 13.87 -2.63 -8.39
CA ASP A 22 15.13 -2.84 -9.09
C ASP A 22 15.02 -2.47 -10.58
N SER A 23 13.79 -2.42 -11.12
CA SER A 23 13.50 -2.19 -12.54
C SER A 23 13.12 -0.75 -12.88
N GLU A 24 12.65 0.03 -11.90
CA GLU A 24 12.24 1.42 -12.08
C GLU A 24 13.01 2.30 -11.09
N ILE A 25 13.86 3.18 -11.63
CA ILE A 25 14.68 4.10 -10.83
C ILE A 25 13.74 5.01 -10.03
N GLY A 26 13.91 5.02 -8.70
CA GLY A 26 13.04 5.79 -7.80
C GLY A 26 11.63 5.22 -7.64
N GLY A 27 11.37 4.02 -8.17
CA GLY A 27 10.12 3.30 -7.97
C GLY A 27 10.09 2.59 -6.61
N ILE A 28 8.98 2.68 -5.89
CA ILE A 28 8.73 1.90 -4.67
C ILE A 28 7.68 0.84 -4.98
N THR A 29 8.00 -0.43 -4.75
CA THR A 29 7.06 -1.55 -4.91
C THR A 29 6.66 -2.10 -3.55
N ILE A 30 5.45 -2.65 -3.49
CA ILE A 30 4.89 -3.25 -2.28
C ILE A 30 4.80 -4.75 -2.52
N ALA A 31 5.38 -5.54 -1.61
CA ALA A 31 5.19 -6.98 -1.56
C ALA A 31 4.26 -7.30 -0.40
N TRP A 32 3.26 -8.15 -0.61
CA TRP A 32 2.36 -8.60 0.45
C TRP A 32 2.11 -10.10 0.39
N LYS A 33 1.94 -10.71 1.56
CA LYS A 33 1.51 -12.09 1.70
C LYS A 33 -0.01 -12.15 1.54
N PHE A 34 -0.47 -13.08 0.73
CA PHE A 34 -1.89 -13.35 0.54
C PHE A 34 -2.12 -14.85 0.61
N ASP A 35 -3.10 -15.30 1.39
CA ASP A 35 -3.45 -16.72 1.47
C ASP A 35 -4.24 -17.12 0.23
N SER A 36 -3.53 -17.64 -0.78
CA SER A 36 -4.13 -18.10 -2.03
C SER A 36 -3.45 -19.41 -2.46
N PRO A 37 -4.23 -20.41 -2.89
CA PRO A 37 -3.74 -21.76 -3.16
C PRO A 37 -2.63 -21.83 -4.22
N ASP A 38 -2.60 -20.88 -5.14
CA ASP A 38 -1.60 -20.85 -6.23
C ASP A 38 -0.40 -19.94 -5.92
N ARG A 39 -0.57 -18.96 -5.03
CA ARG A 39 0.45 -17.93 -4.83
C ARG A 39 0.31 -17.19 -3.50
N ASN A 40 1.22 -17.51 -2.59
CA ASN A 40 1.26 -16.95 -1.24
C ASN A 40 1.81 -15.51 -1.18
N LEU A 41 2.32 -14.96 -2.29
CA LEU A 41 2.98 -13.66 -2.31
C LEU A 41 2.77 -12.89 -3.60
N TRP A 42 2.36 -11.65 -3.44
CA TRP A 42 2.06 -10.73 -4.52
C TRP A 42 2.96 -9.49 -4.45
N ASN A 43 3.26 -8.93 -5.62
CA ASN A 43 4.04 -7.69 -5.73
C ASN A 43 3.25 -6.70 -6.57
N LEU A 44 3.03 -5.50 -6.04
CA LEU A 44 2.36 -4.44 -6.77
C LEU A 44 3.30 -3.84 -7.81
N LYS A 45 2.70 -3.27 -8.85
CA LYS A 45 3.42 -2.40 -9.79
C LYS A 45 4.15 -1.32 -8.97
N PRO A 46 5.42 -1.03 -9.27
CA PRO A 46 6.11 0.02 -8.55
C PRO A 46 5.45 1.37 -8.78
N PHE A 47 5.38 2.13 -7.71
CA PHE A 47 4.89 3.50 -7.67
C PHE A 47 6.07 4.44 -7.86
N THR A 48 5.93 5.34 -8.82
CA THR A 48 6.96 6.32 -9.15
C THR A 48 6.72 7.64 -8.42
N THR A 49 7.68 8.56 -8.47
CA THR A 49 7.49 9.93 -7.95
C THR A 49 6.25 10.60 -8.54
N ARG A 50 5.95 10.34 -9.82
CA ARG A 50 4.74 10.85 -10.49
C ARG A 50 3.45 10.34 -9.85
N ASP A 51 3.44 9.07 -9.44
CA ASP A 51 2.31 8.48 -8.72
C ASP A 51 2.07 9.17 -7.37
N PHE A 52 3.16 9.49 -6.68
CA PHE A 52 3.14 10.15 -5.37
C PHE A 52 2.78 11.63 -5.43
N SER A 53 3.06 12.31 -6.56
CA SER A 53 2.58 13.69 -6.79
C SER A 53 1.06 13.78 -6.91
N ILE A 54 0.39 12.73 -7.39
CA ILE A 54 -1.07 12.70 -7.55
C ILE A 54 -1.75 12.30 -6.24
N ARG A 55 -1.21 11.27 -5.58
CA ARG A 55 -1.77 10.73 -4.34
C ARG A 55 -0.65 10.15 -3.49
N SER A 56 -0.67 10.47 -2.20
CA SER A 56 0.35 9.99 -1.28
C SER A 56 0.38 8.45 -1.21
N LEU A 57 1.55 7.90 -0.93
CA LEU A 57 1.72 6.46 -0.73
C LEU A 57 0.84 5.93 0.41
N ALA A 58 0.70 6.71 1.48
CA ALA A 58 -0.14 6.35 2.61
C ALA A 58 -1.60 6.20 2.18
N ASP A 59 -2.15 7.17 1.45
CA ASP A 59 -3.55 7.05 0.98
C ASP A 59 -3.76 5.85 0.06
N ARG A 60 -2.80 5.58 -0.85
CA ARG A 60 -2.85 4.37 -1.68
C ARG A 60 -2.83 3.10 -0.85
N LEU A 61 -1.99 3.02 0.18
CA LEU A 61 -1.96 1.88 1.11
C LEU A 61 -3.26 1.78 1.93
N GLY A 62 -3.85 2.91 2.30
CA GLY A 62 -5.13 3.00 3.02
C GLY A 62 -6.27 2.38 2.22
N ASP A 63 -6.35 2.68 0.91
CA ASP A 63 -7.37 2.12 0.01
C ASP A 63 -7.31 0.60 -0.11
N LEU A 64 -6.14 0.00 0.14
CA LEU A 64 -5.94 -1.44 0.03
C LEU A 64 -6.33 -2.12 1.35
N SER A 65 -7.60 -2.50 1.46
CA SER A 65 -8.16 -3.15 2.66
C SER A 65 -7.51 -4.51 2.99
N TYR A 66 -6.88 -5.15 2.00
CA TYR A 66 -6.16 -6.41 2.17
C TYR A 66 -4.77 -6.25 2.78
N LEU A 67 -4.26 -5.02 2.90
CA LEU A 67 -3.03 -4.72 3.63
C LEU A 67 -3.37 -4.42 5.08
N ILE A 68 -2.91 -5.31 5.98
CA ILE A 68 -3.29 -5.27 7.40
C ILE A 68 -2.07 -4.98 8.27
N TYR A 69 -0.95 -5.68 8.02
CA TYR A 69 0.25 -5.58 8.85
C TYR A 69 1.45 -5.09 8.04
N VAL A 70 2.16 -4.10 8.54
CA VAL A 70 3.45 -3.64 8.05
C VAL A 70 4.53 -4.47 8.73
N PHE A 71 5.40 -5.07 7.93
CA PHE A 71 6.56 -5.80 8.44
C PHE A 71 7.40 -4.90 9.38
N PRO A 72 7.85 -5.41 10.54
CA PRO A 72 7.79 -6.82 10.97
C PRO A 72 6.48 -7.29 11.61
N ASP A 73 5.71 -6.44 12.30
CA ASP A 73 4.45 -6.83 12.97
C ASP A 73 3.67 -5.61 13.49
N ARG A 74 3.50 -4.58 12.66
CA ARG A 74 2.78 -3.36 13.06
C ARG A 74 1.49 -3.22 12.28
N PRO A 75 0.34 -2.92 12.89
CA PRO A 75 -0.87 -2.69 12.14
C PRO A 75 -0.70 -1.48 11.20
N LYS A 76 -1.21 -1.61 9.97
CA LYS A 76 -1.13 -0.59 8.92
C LYS A 76 -1.63 0.74 9.42
N ASP A 77 -2.79 0.73 10.06
CA ASP A 77 -3.43 1.94 10.56
C ASP A 77 -2.57 2.65 11.61
N GLU A 78 -1.86 1.93 12.49
CA GLU A 78 -0.96 2.58 13.45
C GLU A 78 0.23 3.28 12.78
N VAL A 79 0.79 2.65 11.73
CA VAL A 79 1.97 3.18 11.03
C VAL A 79 1.59 4.35 10.09
N PHE A 80 0.48 4.19 9.37
CA PHE A 80 0.09 5.07 8.27
C PHE A 80 -1.06 6.03 8.58
N SER A 81 -1.80 5.86 9.68
CA SER A 81 -2.91 6.77 10.06
C SER A 81 -2.50 8.23 10.07
N LYS A 82 -1.32 8.55 10.60
CA LYS A 82 -0.77 9.91 10.64
C LYS A 82 -0.48 10.53 9.27
N TYR A 83 -0.36 9.69 8.24
CA TYR A 83 -0.05 10.10 6.87
C TYR A 83 -1.26 10.00 5.94
N TYR A 84 -2.37 9.44 6.40
CA TYR A 84 -3.62 9.48 5.65
C TYR A 84 -4.06 10.93 5.55
N THR A 85 -4.28 11.38 4.32
CA THR A 85 -4.88 12.67 4.08
C THR A 85 -6.27 12.60 4.71
N PRO A 86 -6.55 13.41 5.75
CA PRO A 86 -7.87 13.41 6.35
C PRO A 86 -8.84 13.70 5.22
N VAL A 87 -9.83 12.83 5.05
CA VAL A 87 -10.90 13.10 4.10
C VAL A 87 -11.47 14.43 4.57
N LEU A 88 -11.24 15.49 3.81
CA LEU A 88 -11.90 16.77 4.00
C LEU A 88 -13.37 16.60 3.58
N ALA A 89 -14.05 15.63 4.19
CA ALA A 89 -15.47 15.42 4.14
C ALA A 89 -16.10 16.38 5.14
N LYS A 90 -15.95 17.67 4.87
CA LYS A 90 -17.05 18.63 4.81
C LYS A 90 -16.61 19.71 3.85
N ALA A 91 -17.05 19.58 2.60
CA ALA A 91 -17.22 20.74 1.77
C ALA A 91 -18.11 21.72 2.56
N VAL A 92 -17.56 22.89 2.89
CA VAL A 92 -18.33 24.02 3.44
C VAL A 92 -19.17 24.69 2.35
N ASP A 93 -19.18 24.14 1.14
CA ASP A 93 -20.04 24.60 0.05
C ASP A 93 -20.35 23.43 -0.89
N GLY A 94 -21.59 23.33 -1.37
CA GLY A 94 -22.26 22.09 -1.83
C GLY A 94 -21.73 21.36 -3.08
N TYR A 95 -20.42 21.38 -3.36
CA TYR A 95 -19.81 20.68 -4.49
C TYR A 95 -19.14 19.36 -4.07
N VAL A 96 -19.76 18.24 -4.46
CA VAL A 96 -19.15 16.91 -4.36
C VAL A 96 -18.30 16.65 -5.61
N LYS A 97 -17.00 16.36 -5.44
CA LYS A 97 -16.13 15.92 -6.55
C LYS A 97 -16.52 14.49 -6.97
N PRO A 98 -16.69 14.19 -8.26
CA PRO A 98 -17.01 12.85 -8.73
C PRO A 98 -15.84 11.90 -8.47
N GLN A 99 -16.10 10.80 -7.78
CA GLN A 99 -15.14 9.71 -7.62
C GLN A 99 -15.12 8.88 -8.90
N ILE A 100 -14.01 8.90 -9.64
CA ILE A 100 -13.77 8.00 -10.75
C ILE A 100 -13.31 6.66 -10.18
N LYS A 101 -14.14 5.63 -10.29
CA LYS A 101 -13.70 4.23 -10.12
C LYS A 101 -13.17 3.74 -11.46
N GLN A 102 -11.91 3.29 -11.49
CA GLN A 102 -11.36 2.44 -12.54
C GLN A 102 -11.11 1.05 -11.98
#